data_AF-A0A832M5K8-F1
#
_entry.id   AF-A0A832M5K8-F1
#
_cell.length_a   1.000
_cell.length_b   1.000
_cell.length_c   1.000
_cell.angle_alpha   90.00
_cell.angle_beta   90.00
_cell.angle_gamma   90.00
#
_symmetry.space_group_name_H-M   'P 1'
#
loop_
_entity.id
_entity.type
_entity.pdbx_description
1 polymer ?
#
loop_
_entity_poly.entity_id
_entity_poly.type
_entity_poly.pdbx_seq_one_letter_code
_entity_poly.pdbx_strand_id
1 'polypeptide(L)'
;MRHSLTVLAGTFVAFFMLETTAIAQVTYYSCLPEVQRRTNFNGRIYWGWTNQGNRLDLDPNSIRSTQYGMQFTYYLNGQAIEGFTNCRESAWYVGRRRVAATSPAATEMLRYICGSRVSLDW
;
A
#
# COMPACT_ATOMS: atom_id res chain seq x y z
N MET A 1 57.55 37.69 13.35
CA MET A 1 56.36 38.18 12.60
C MET A 1 55.20 38.28 13.58
N ARG A 2 54.42 39.37 13.47
CA ARG A 2 53.01 39.62 13.84
C ARG A 2 52.27 38.60 14.73
N HIS A 3 51.37 38.96 15.64
CA HIS A 3 50.93 40.17 16.35
C HIS A 3 49.95 39.65 17.42
N SER A 4 49.81 40.41 18.51
CA SER A 4 48.79 40.35 19.55
C SER A 4 47.37 39.98 19.05
N LEU A 5 46.51 39.42 19.90
CA LEU A 5 45.63 40.21 20.79
C LEU A 5 44.60 39.28 21.46
N THR A 6 44.45 39.46 22.75
CA THR A 6 43.34 39.05 23.62
C THR A 6 41.99 39.56 23.10
N VAL A 7 40.88 38.88 23.42
CA VAL A 7 39.73 39.44 24.18
C VAL A 7 38.57 38.43 24.24
N LEU A 8 38.03 38.33 25.45
CA LEU A 8 36.87 37.58 25.91
C LEU A 8 35.52 38.09 25.35
N ALA A 9 34.58 37.15 25.32
CA ALA A 9 33.15 37.30 25.66
C ALA A 9 32.30 38.33 24.88
N GLY A 10 31.23 37.84 24.27
CA GLY A 10 30.14 38.69 23.82
C GLY A 10 29.15 37.97 22.93
N THR A 11 28.05 37.51 23.54
CA THR A 11 26.77 37.20 22.89
C THR A 11 26.34 38.32 21.92
N PHE A 12 25.71 37.99 20.79
CA PHE A 12 24.39 38.48 20.35
C PHE A 12 24.03 37.95 18.94
N VAL A 13 22.73 37.73 18.76
CA VAL A 13 22.02 37.07 17.65
C VAL A 13 22.12 37.85 16.33
N ALA A 14 22.28 37.14 15.21
CA ALA A 14 21.84 37.62 13.89
C ALA A 14 21.47 36.43 12.98
N PHE A 15 20.17 36.22 12.80
CA PHE A 15 19.63 35.52 11.63
C PHE A 15 19.95 36.36 10.40
N PHE A 16 20.55 35.77 9.35
CA PHE A 16 20.20 36.01 7.94
C PHE A 16 20.92 34.97 7.07
N MET A 17 20.11 34.17 6.34
CA MET A 17 20.23 33.63 4.97
C MET A 17 21.64 33.53 4.34
N LEU A 18 22.04 32.51 3.57
CA LEU A 18 21.38 31.48 2.75
C LEU A 18 22.52 30.50 2.34
N GLU A 19 22.18 29.26 1.95
CA GLU A 19 22.87 28.39 0.95
C GLU A 19 22.84 26.91 1.35
N THR A 20 21.70 26.31 1.00
CA THR A 20 21.56 25.00 0.35
C THR A 20 22.73 24.02 0.44
N THR A 21 22.56 22.96 1.23
CA THR A 21 22.84 21.60 0.74
C THR A 21 21.63 20.73 1.01
N ALA A 22 21.02 20.28 -0.08
CA ALA A 22 19.92 19.36 -0.11
C ALA A 22 20.32 18.05 0.57
N ILE A 23 19.58 17.64 1.60
CA ILE A 23 19.60 16.25 2.04
C ILE A 23 18.28 15.65 1.58
N ALA A 24 18.43 14.78 0.58
CA ALA A 24 17.38 14.19 -0.21
C ALA A 24 16.21 13.69 0.64
N GLN A 25 15.01 14.18 0.34
CA GLN A 25 13.81 13.40 0.59
C GLN A 25 13.98 12.12 -0.21
N VAL A 26 14.23 11.00 0.47
CA VAL A 26 14.15 9.69 -0.17
C VAL A 26 12.67 9.38 -0.37
N THR A 27 12.10 10.01 -1.39
CA THR A 27 10.84 9.62 -1.96
C THR A 27 11.14 8.31 -2.69
N TYR A 28 10.85 7.18 -2.06
CA TYR A 28 10.81 5.89 -2.76
C TYR A 28 9.64 5.91 -3.75
N TYR A 29 9.82 6.57 -4.89
CA TYR A 29 9.13 6.24 -6.12
C TYR A 29 9.90 5.11 -6.78
N SER A 30 9.78 3.91 -6.22
CA SER A 30 10.08 2.72 -6.98
C SER A 30 8.83 2.36 -7.76
N CYS A 31 8.89 2.65 -9.06
CA CYS A 31 8.03 2.10 -10.09
C CYS A 31 7.70 0.65 -9.74
N LEU A 32 6.47 0.38 -9.27
CA LEU A 32 5.97 -0.96 -9.37
C LEU A 32 5.83 -1.20 -10.87
N PRO A 33 6.54 -2.18 -11.45
CA PRO A 33 6.27 -2.57 -12.81
C PRO A 33 4.77 -2.87 -12.85
N GLU A 34 4.13 -2.42 -13.93
CA GLU A 34 2.87 -2.93 -14.45
C GLU A 34 2.51 -4.22 -13.73
N VAL A 35 1.45 -4.21 -12.92
CA VAL A 35 0.99 -5.37 -12.14
C VAL A 35 0.85 -6.52 -13.14
N GLN A 36 1.93 -7.26 -13.37
CA GLN A 36 1.97 -8.42 -14.21
C GLN A 36 1.16 -9.41 -13.40
N ARG A 37 -0.15 -9.43 -13.68
CA ARG A 37 -1.10 -10.40 -13.16
C ARG A 37 -0.60 -11.76 -13.65
N ARG A 38 0.34 -12.32 -12.90
CA ARG A 38 0.79 -13.69 -13.10
C ARG A 38 -0.20 -14.52 -12.32
N THR A 39 -0.98 -15.30 -13.06
CA THR A 39 -1.68 -16.43 -12.47
C THR A 39 -0.62 -17.43 -12.03
N ASN A 40 -0.52 -17.67 -10.73
CA ASN A 40 0.42 -18.63 -10.15
C ASN A 40 0.02 -20.05 -10.61
N PHE A 41 0.93 -21.03 -10.52
CA PHE A 41 0.64 -22.47 -10.80
C PHE A 41 -0.58 -23.05 -10.05
N ASN A 42 -1.06 -22.37 -9.00
CA ASN A 42 -2.22 -22.78 -8.20
C ASN A 42 -3.50 -21.98 -8.52
N GLY A 43 -3.58 -21.32 -9.68
CA GLY A 43 -4.78 -20.57 -10.11
C GLY A 43 -5.03 -19.27 -9.34
N ARG A 44 -4.09 -18.82 -8.51
CA ARG A 44 -4.17 -17.59 -7.72
C ARG A 44 -3.59 -16.41 -8.49
N ILE A 45 -4.08 -15.20 -8.24
CA ILE A 45 -3.54 -13.96 -8.81
C ILE A 45 -2.69 -13.27 -7.73
N TYR A 46 -1.41 -13.06 -8.02
CA TYR A 46 -0.53 -12.27 -7.17
C TYR A 46 -0.79 -10.76 -7.36
N TRP A 47 -1.00 -10.03 -6.25
CA TRP A 47 -1.33 -8.60 -6.25
C TRP A 47 -0.21 -7.69 -5.77
N GLY A 48 0.84 -8.24 -5.16
CA GLY A 48 1.94 -7.46 -4.59
C GLY A 48 2.11 -7.67 -3.10
N TRP A 49 2.74 -6.68 -2.47
CA TRP A 49 2.97 -6.66 -1.02
C TRP A 49 2.06 -5.61 -0.36
N THR A 50 1.61 -5.90 0.85
CA THR A 50 0.93 -4.95 1.72
C THR A 50 1.93 -3.99 2.38
N ASN A 51 1.45 -2.90 2.97
CA ASN A 51 2.31 -1.95 3.70
C ASN A 51 2.98 -2.59 4.94
N GLN A 52 2.49 -3.75 5.38
CA GLN A 52 3.06 -4.53 6.48
C GLN A 52 4.09 -5.57 6.01
N GLY A 53 4.45 -5.58 4.71
CA GLY A 53 5.40 -6.55 4.16
C GLY A 53 4.80 -7.94 3.95
N ASN A 54 3.48 -8.10 3.97
CA ASN A 54 2.82 -9.38 3.69
C ASN A 54 2.53 -9.52 2.20
N ARG A 55 2.84 -10.68 1.62
CA ARG A 55 2.48 -11.08 0.26
C ARG A 55 0.96 -11.22 0.16
N LEU A 56 0.37 -10.60 -0.85
CA LEU A 56 -1.06 -10.62 -1.11
C LEU A 56 -1.35 -11.38 -2.41
N ASP A 57 -2.12 -12.47 -2.31
CA ASP A 57 -2.68 -13.19 -3.45
C ASP A 57 -4.21 -13.30 -3.33
N LEU A 58 -4.90 -13.51 -4.45
CA LEU A 58 -6.35 -13.70 -4.51
C LEU A 58 -6.67 -15.03 -5.21
N ASP A 59 -7.65 -15.78 -4.72
CA ASP A 59 -8.27 -16.85 -5.50
C ASP A 59 -9.43 -16.27 -6.33
N PRO A 60 -9.27 -16.10 -7.65
CA PRO A 60 -10.30 -15.50 -8.48
C PRO A 60 -11.58 -16.36 -8.57
N ASN A 61 -11.46 -17.67 -8.42
CA ASN A 61 -12.62 -18.59 -8.50
C ASN A 61 -13.48 -18.54 -7.24
N SER A 62 -12.94 -18.01 -6.14
CA SER A 62 -13.68 -17.84 -4.88
C SER A 62 -14.60 -16.61 -4.86
N ILE A 63 -14.50 -15.74 -5.86
CA ILE A 63 -15.27 -14.50 -5.94
C ILE A 63 -16.71 -14.82 -6.28
N ARG A 64 -17.63 -14.53 -5.35
CA ARG A 64 -19.06 -14.77 -5.49
C ARG A 64 -19.87 -13.54 -5.12
N SER A 65 -20.84 -13.21 -5.96
CA SER A 65 -21.80 -12.14 -5.67
C SER A 65 -22.79 -12.59 -4.59
N THR A 66 -23.18 -11.66 -3.73
CA THR A 66 -24.18 -11.85 -2.68
C THR A 66 -25.11 -10.65 -2.65
N GLN A 67 -26.25 -10.77 -1.97
CA GLN A 67 -27.22 -9.66 -1.83
C GLN A 67 -26.64 -8.36 -1.25
N TYR A 68 -25.51 -8.41 -0.52
CA TYR A 68 -24.92 -7.25 0.15
C TYR A 68 -23.55 -6.83 -0.42
N GLY A 69 -22.97 -7.59 -1.35
CA GLY A 69 -21.55 -7.44 -1.65
C GLY A 69 -20.92 -8.62 -2.38
N MET A 70 -19.60 -8.70 -2.31
CA MET A 70 -18.79 -9.78 -2.83
C MET A 70 -18.18 -10.55 -1.67
N GLN A 71 -18.29 -11.87 -1.69
CA GLN A 71 -17.49 -12.77 -0.87
C GLN A 71 -16.32 -13.30 -1.71
N PHE A 72 -15.15 -13.47 -1.10
CA PHE A 72 -13.94 -13.90 -1.78
C PHE A 72 -12.95 -14.51 -0.78
N THR A 73 -11.96 -15.24 -1.27
CA THR A 73 -10.83 -15.78 -0.50
C THR A 73 -9.54 -15.16 -1.00
N TYR A 74 -8.79 -14.53 -0.10
CA TYR A 74 -7.46 -13.99 -0.37
C TYR A 74 -6.43 -14.65 0.53
N TYR A 75 -5.16 -14.47 0.20
CA TYR A 75 -4.05 -15.07 0.93
C TYR A 75 -3.10 -13.99 1.42
N LEU A 76 -2.75 -14.04 2.71
CA LEU A 76 -1.65 -13.26 3.28
C LEU A 76 -0.53 -14.22 3.65
N ASN A 77 0.64 -14.05 3.03
CA ASN A 77 1.79 -14.96 3.20
C ASN A 77 1.42 -16.44 3.04
N GLY A 78 0.52 -16.74 2.09
CA GLY A 78 0.04 -18.10 1.84
C GLY A 78 -1.07 -18.61 2.76
N GLN A 79 -1.47 -17.86 3.79
CA GLN A 79 -2.61 -18.21 4.65
C GLN A 79 -3.93 -17.74 4.02
N ALA A 80 -4.86 -18.67 3.81
CA ALA A 80 -6.18 -18.38 3.27
C ALA A 80 -7.05 -17.62 4.28
N ILE A 81 -7.72 -16.57 3.81
CA ILE A 81 -8.61 -15.73 4.60
C ILE A 81 -9.86 -15.42 3.77
N GLU A 82 -11.02 -15.70 4.34
CA GLU A 82 -12.29 -15.31 3.74
C GLU A 82 -12.58 -13.83 4.01
N GLY A 83 -12.90 -13.12 2.94
CA GLY A 83 -13.21 -11.70 2.94
C GLY A 83 -14.60 -11.42 2.38
N PHE A 84 -15.18 -10.32 2.83
CA PHE A 84 -16.40 -9.76 2.28
C PHE A 84 -16.23 -8.26 2.02
N THR A 85 -16.70 -7.75 0.88
CA THR A 85 -16.77 -6.31 0.63
C THR A 85 -18.13 -5.90 0.07
N ASN A 86 -18.65 -4.76 0.50
CA ASN A 86 -19.87 -4.18 -0.08
C ASN A 86 -19.60 -3.38 -1.37
N CYS A 87 -18.33 -3.20 -1.75
CA CYS A 87 -17.87 -2.42 -2.90
C CYS A 87 -18.28 -0.94 -2.88
N ARG A 88 -18.61 -0.39 -1.71
CA ARG A 88 -18.94 1.04 -1.50
C ARG A 88 -17.85 1.79 -0.73
N GLU A 89 -16.86 1.06 -0.22
CA GLU A 89 -15.77 1.60 0.57
C GLU A 89 -14.44 0.96 0.17
N SER A 90 -13.34 1.66 0.46
CA SER A 90 -11.98 1.14 0.27
C SER A 90 -11.55 0.18 1.38
N ALA A 91 -12.38 -0.83 1.65
CA ALA A 91 -12.16 -1.84 2.67
C ALA A 91 -12.92 -3.15 2.39
N TRP A 92 -12.53 -4.19 3.12
CA TRP A 92 -13.28 -5.44 3.23
C TRP A 92 -13.35 -5.87 4.70
N TYR A 93 -14.10 -6.93 4.97
CA TYR A 93 -14.39 -7.46 6.29
C TYR A 93 -13.91 -8.90 6.39
N VAL A 94 -13.32 -9.25 7.52
CA VAL A 94 -12.98 -10.63 7.91
C VAL A 94 -13.77 -10.93 9.19
N GLY A 95 -14.85 -11.69 9.06
CA GLY A 95 -15.86 -11.79 10.11
C GLY A 95 -16.44 -10.41 10.44
N ARG A 96 -16.29 -9.96 11.70
CA ARG A 96 -16.72 -8.61 12.14
C ARG A 96 -15.63 -7.54 12.04
N ARG A 97 -14.40 -7.91 11.65
CA ARG A 97 -13.25 -7.00 11.63
C ARG A 97 -13.13 -6.32 10.26
N ARG A 98 -13.11 -4.99 10.25
CA ARG A 98 -12.83 -4.20 9.06
C ARG A 98 -11.33 -4.18 8.75
N VAL A 99 -10.97 -4.35 7.48
CA VAL A 99 -9.61 -4.30 6.95
C VAL A 99 -9.58 -3.23 5.87
N ALA A 100 -8.86 -2.14 6.13
CA ALA A 100 -8.70 -1.05 5.18
C ALA A 100 -7.73 -1.45 4.04
N ALA A 101 -8.08 -1.11 2.80
CA ALA A 101 -7.22 -1.30 1.64
C ALA A 101 -6.19 -0.17 1.56
N THR A 102 -5.15 -0.21 2.41
CA THR A 102 -4.19 0.90 2.55
C THR A 102 -2.95 0.79 1.65
N SER A 103 -2.71 -0.37 1.04
CA SER A 103 -1.59 -0.56 0.10
C SER A 103 -2.06 -0.50 -1.35
N PRO A 104 -1.20 -0.10 -2.31
CA PRO A 104 -1.54 -0.15 -3.74
C PRO A 104 -2.05 -1.54 -4.16
N ALA A 105 -1.38 -2.61 -3.72
CA ALA A 105 -1.78 -3.99 -3.98
C ALA A 105 -3.22 -4.30 -3.47
N ALA A 106 -3.53 -3.87 -2.24
CA ALA A 106 -4.85 -4.09 -1.64
C ALA A 106 -5.95 -3.30 -2.36
N THR A 107 -5.66 -2.06 -2.75
CA THR A 107 -6.60 -1.20 -3.49
C THR A 107 -6.90 -1.77 -4.88
N GLU A 108 -5.88 -2.21 -5.61
CA GLU A 108 -6.07 -2.81 -6.94
C GLU A 108 -6.81 -4.15 -6.86
N MET A 109 -6.49 -4.98 -5.85
CA MET A 109 -7.22 -6.23 -5.59
C MET A 109 -8.70 -5.96 -5.34
N LEU A 110 -9.00 -4.98 -4.48
CA LEU A 110 -10.38 -4.62 -4.15
C LEU A 110 -11.13 -4.10 -5.38
N ARG A 111 -10.48 -3.28 -6.21
CA ARG A 111 -11.06 -2.79 -7.47
C ARG A 111 -11.39 -3.96 -8.40
N TYR A 112 -10.50 -4.95 -8.51
CA TYR A 112 -10.75 -6.14 -9.31
C TYR A 112 -11.94 -6.94 -8.80
N ILE A 113 -12.00 -7.26 -7.50
CA ILE A 113 -13.12 -7.99 -6.88
C ILE A 113 -14.44 -7.27 -7.15
N CYS A 114 -14.46 -5.94 -7.01
CA CYS A 114 -15.68 -5.16 -7.22
C CYS A 114 -16.06 -4.98 -8.69
N GLY A 115 -15.08 -5.02 -9.61
CA GLY A 115 -15.32 -5.06 -11.05
C GLY A 115 -15.88 -6.40 -11.53
N SER A 116 -15.57 -7.51 -10.84
CA SER A 116 -16.12 -8.85 -11.13
C SER A 116 -17.62 -8.99 -10.87
N ARG A 117 -18.29 -7.96 -10.31
CA ARG A 117 -19.76 -7.91 -10.20
C ARG A 117 -20.49 -8.09 -11.54
N VAL A 118 -19.83 -7.76 -12.65
CA VAL A 118 -20.45 -7.65 -13.98
C VAL A 118 -20.39 -8.96 -14.79
N SER A 119 -19.71 -10.02 -14.31
CA SER A 119 -19.41 -11.19 -15.16
C SER A 119 -20.23 -12.46 -14.88
N LEU A 120 -21.39 -12.39 -14.24
CA LEU A 120 -22.20 -13.58 -13.90
C LEU A 120 -23.70 -13.42 -14.20
N ASP A 121 -24.03 -12.77 -15.31
CA ASP A 121 -25.31 -12.99 -15.98
C ASP A 121 -25.11 -14.10 -17.02
N TRP A 122 -25.50 -15.33 -16.68
CA TRP A 122 -25.68 -16.46 -17.59
C TRP A 122 -27.11 -16.97 -17.50
#